data_AF-A0A7S1LQU8-F1
#
_entry.id   AF-A0A7S1LQU8-F1
#
_cell.length_a   1.000
_cell.length_b   1.000
_cell.length_c   1.000
_cell.angle_alpha   90.00
_cell.angle_beta   90.00
_cell.angle_gamma   90.00
#
_symmetry.space_group_name_H-M   'P 1'
#
loop_
_entity.id
_entity.type
_entity.pdbx_description
1 polymer ?
#
loop_
_entity_poly.entity_id
_entity_poly.type
_entity_poly.pdbx_seq_one_letter_code
_entity_poly.pdbx_strand_id
1 'polypeptide(L)'
;MLHGGHGQGTARLRDYQEVRGNWRAPLFGESGGNLLMLYQQAMCRHMVAASEAQRARRYRWVVFSRLDMYWLSSHPPIHTLSGRDSARVAWIPAGQDWGGGLNDRHAAVERSASDAYLSRWEAVLDGTVMVHIQKSQIFRKKVSGETLLRTWLQHQQVTLGRFPPVAVVRCCQAGAGCEHESGTNRPTESPTIRAVVCAKYATEELDVAKSVTDEHQPGLRRRVLRTDAGWGWSYDRARGLWEHGCCFAPSGPVSCWAWMFARTCRCLRARTHGPH
;
A
#
# COMPACT_ATOMS: atom_id res chain seq x y z
N MET A 1 32.10 0.10 15.58
CA MET A 1 32.93 -0.61 14.58
C MET A 1 32.11 -0.80 13.33
N LEU A 2 32.32 0.05 12.32
CA LEU A 2 31.82 -0.17 10.96
C LEU A 2 33.04 -0.56 10.14
N HIS A 3 33.17 -1.86 9.86
CA HIS A 3 34.23 -2.35 8.99
C HIS A 3 33.96 -1.88 7.56
N GLY A 4 34.99 -1.29 6.97
CA GLY A 4 35.01 -0.86 5.58
C GLY A 4 34.83 -2.03 4.62
N GLY A 5 34.06 -1.78 3.56
CA GLY A 5 33.90 -2.66 2.42
C GLY A 5 33.78 -1.83 1.15
N HIS A 6 34.77 -1.98 0.27
CA HIS A 6 34.80 -1.67 -1.16
C HIS A 6 33.85 -0.58 -1.72
N GLY A 7 34.39 0.63 -1.87
CA GLY A 7 34.54 1.28 -3.18
C GLY A 7 33.33 1.39 -4.12
N GLN A 8 32.10 1.53 -3.61
CA GLN A 8 31.01 2.06 -4.44
C GLN A 8 31.14 3.58 -4.43
N GLY A 9 31.54 4.14 -5.57
CA GLY A 9 31.73 5.58 -5.72
C GLY A 9 30.48 6.32 -5.28
N THR A 10 30.62 7.21 -4.29
CA THR A 10 29.57 8.13 -3.87
C THR A 10 29.08 8.86 -5.11
N ALA A 11 27.80 8.69 -5.45
CA ALA A 11 27.21 9.40 -6.57
C ALA A 11 27.42 10.90 -6.38
N ARG A 12 27.94 11.59 -7.41
CA ARG A 12 28.13 13.03 -7.36
C ARG A 12 26.78 13.71 -7.50
N LEU A 13 26.61 14.90 -6.93
CA LEU A 13 25.38 15.69 -7.05
C LEU A 13 24.92 15.84 -8.52
N ARG A 14 25.88 15.93 -9.45
CA ARG A 14 25.63 15.98 -10.90
C ARG A 14 24.93 14.72 -11.43
N ASP A 15 25.26 13.54 -10.90
CA ASP A 15 24.64 12.29 -11.33
C ASP A 15 23.13 12.28 -11.00
N TYR A 16 22.75 12.87 -9.86
CA TYR A 16 21.35 13.08 -9.50
C TYR A 16 20.66 14.03 -10.48
N GLN A 17 21.31 15.11 -10.91
CA GLN A 17 20.74 16.09 -11.83
C GLN A 17 20.38 15.49 -13.21
N GLU A 18 21.12 14.46 -13.65
CA GLU A 18 20.96 13.86 -14.99
C GLU A 18 19.75 12.93 -15.11
N VAL A 19 19.38 12.22 -14.03
CA VAL A 19 18.11 11.49 -13.98
C VAL A 19 16.99 12.52 -13.95
N ARG A 20 15.82 12.33 -14.57
CA ARG A 20 14.70 13.31 -14.49
C ARG A 20 13.59 12.77 -13.60
N GLY A 21 12.83 13.66 -12.96
CA GLY A 21 11.54 13.33 -12.33
C GLY A 21 11.50 13.61 -10.84
N ASN A 22 10.30 13.69 -10.27
CA ASN A 22 10.07 14.28 -8.95
C ASN A 22 10.53 13.44 -7.74
N TRP A 23 11.16 12.28 -7.93
CA TRP A 23 11.62 11.39 -6.84
C TRP A 23 12.56 12.06 -5.82
N ARG A 24 13.23 13.13 -6.24
CA ARG A 24 14.17 13.94 -5.45
C ARG A 24 13.69 15.38 -5.25
N ALA A 25 12.42 15.66 -5.54
CA ALA A 25 11.84 16.97 -5.30
C ALA A 25 12.01 17.36 -3.80
N PRO A 26 12.35 18.63 -3.49
CA PRO A 26 12.30 19.79 -4.38
C PRO A 26 13.63 20.14 -5.09
N LEU A 27 14.62 19.24 -5.13
CA LEU A 27 15.90 19.55 -5.75
C LEU A 27 15.76 19.82 -7.25
N PHE A 28 16.67 20.62 -7.80
CA PHE A 28 16.77 20.93 -9.23
C PHE A 28 15.50 21.53 -9.85
N GLY A 29 14.71 22.27 -9.05
CA GLY A 29 13.51 22.97 -9.52
C GLY A 29 12.31 22.05 -9.77
N GLU A 30 12.34 20.81 -9.27
CA GLU A 30 11.23 19.87 -9.41
C GLU A 30 10.15 20.11 -8.35
N SER A 31 8.88 20.05 -8.75
CA SER A 31 7.74 20.21 -7.84
C SER A 31 7.51 18.96 -6.99
N GLY A 32 7.12 19.15 -5.72
CA GLY A 32 6.72 18.10 -4.80
C GLY A 32 7.64 17.97 -3.57
N GLY A 33 7.35 16.99 -2.72
CA GLY A 33 8.01 16.80 -1.43
C GLY A 33 8.57 15.39 -1.21
N ASN A 34 8.98 14.68 -2.27
CA ASN A 34 9.40 13.29 -2.15
C ASN A 34 10.62 13.11 -1.23
N LEU A 35 11.62 14.00 -1.25
CA LEU A 35 12.76 13.88 -0.32
C LEU A 35 12.34 14.05 1.13
N LEU A 36 11.45 15.00 1.41
CA LEU A 36 10.91 15.17 2.76
C LEU A 36 10.14 13.91 3.20
N MET A 37 9.35 13.32 2.30
CA MET A 37 8.66 12.05 2.56
C MET A 37 9.64 10.91 2.84
N LEU A 38 10.74 10.79 2.08
CA LEU A 38 11.77 9.78 2.32
C LEU A 38 12.43 9.99 3.69
N TYR A 39 12.78 11.23 4.03
CA TYR A 39 13.34 11.56 5.34
C TYR A 39 12.37 11.20 6.48
N GLN A 40 11.08 11.53 6.34
CA GLN A 40 10.05 11.16 7.32
C GLN A 40 9.92 9.64 7.48
N GLN A 41 9.99 8.88 6.38
CA GLN A 41 9.99 7.41 6.42
C GLN A 41 11.22 6.85 7.16
N ALA A 42 12.40 7.42 6.95
CA ALA A 42 13.61 7.05 7.68
C ALA A 42 13.49 7.37 9.18
N MET A 43 12.88 8.49 9.54
CA MET A 43 12.62 8.79 10.95
C MET A 43 11.67 7.78 11.58
N CYS A 44 10.59 7.39 10.89
CA CYS A 44 9.71 6.31 11.33
C CYS A 44 10.46 4.98 11.52
N ARG A 45 11.40 4.66 10.62
CA ARG A 45 12.26 3.46 10.74
C ARG A 45 13.10 3.51 12.02
N HIS A 46 13.73 4.64 12.33
CA HIS A 46 14.51 4.80 13.56
C HIS A 46 13.63 4.70 14.80
N MET A 47 12.44 5.27 14.79
CA MET A 47 11.47 5.15 15.90
C MET A 47 11.06 3.68 16.13
N VAL A 48 10.81 2.92 15.07
CA VAL A 48 10.53 1.47 15.17
C VAL A 48 11.71 0.75 15.82
N ALA A 49 12.93 0.97 15.34
CA ALA A 49 14.13 0.34 15.88
C ALA A 49 14.38 0.69 17.36
N ALA A 50 14.21 1.96 17.73
CA ALA A 50 14.34 2.42 19.11
C ALA A 50 13.31 1.75 20.03
N SER A 51 12.05 1.67 19.60
CA SER A 51 11.00 0.99 20.35
C SER A 51 11.26 -0.52 20.51
N GLU A 52 11.75 -1.19 19.46
CA GLU A 52 12.14 -2.61 19.51
C GLU A 52 13.29 -2.85 20.50
N ALA A 53 14.26 -1.95 20.55
CA ALA A 53 15.36 -2.01 21.52
C ALA A 53 14.86 -1.85 22.95
N GLN A 54 14.00 -0.86 23.20
CA GLN A 54 13.43 -0.61 24.53
C GLN A 54 12.61 -1.79 25.05
N ARG A 55 11.81 -2.43 24.19
CA ARG A 55 10.95 -3.55 24.57
C ARG A 55 11.60 -4.93 24.44
N ALA A 56 12.88 -4.98 24.07
CA ALA A 56 13.66 -6.20 23.82
C ALA A 56 12.96 -7.23 22.90
N ARG A 57 12.15 -6.75 21.95
CA ARG A 57 11.38 -7.61 21.05
C ARG A 57 11.15 -6.91 19.72
N ARG A 58 11.38 -7.62 18.62
CA ARG A 58 11.08 -7.12 17.27
C ARG A 58 9.59 -7.18 16.95
N TYR A 59 9.11 -6.27 16.12
CA TYR A 59 7.75 -6.34 15.60
C TYR A 59 7.71 -7.50 14.61
N ARG A 60 6.53 -8.10 14.43
CA ARG A 60 6.32 -9.02 13.31
C ARG A 60 6.02 -8.24 12.03
N TRP A 61 5.33 -7.11 12.19
CA TRP A 61 4.84 -6.26 11.11
C TRP A 61 5.08 -4.79 11.45
N VAL A 62 5.41 -4.00 10.44
CA VAL A 62 5.46 -2.55 10.48
C VAL A 62 4.43 -2.05 9.48
N VAL A 63 3.52 -1.20 9.94
CA VAL A 63 2.48 -0.61 9.10
C VAL A 63 2.87 0.83 8.81
N PHE A 64 2.90 1.19 7.54
CA PHE A 64 3.04 2.56 7.07
C PHE A 64 1.69 3.04 6.53
N SER A 65 1.30 4.25 6.91
CA SER A 65 0.14 4.94 6.35
C SER A 65 0.47 6.41 6.22
N ARG A 66 -0.01 7.06 5.16
CA ARG A 66 -0.12 8.52 5.18
C ARG A 66 -1.14 8.95 6.24
N LEU A 67 -0.88 10.09 6.87
CA LEU A 67 -1.74 10.65 7.92
C LEU A 67 -3.06 11.21 7.39
N ASP A 68 -3.13 11.49 6.09
CA ASP A 68 -4.31 12.03 5.40
C ASP A 68 -5.19 10.95 4.76
N MET A 69 -5.00 9.68 5.14
CA MET A 69 -5.85 8.58 4.68
C MET A 69 -7.23 8.63 5.35
N TYR A 70 -8.29 8.58 4.54
CA TYR A 70 -9.65 8.36 4.99
C TYR A 70 -10.05 6.90 4.76
N TRP A 71 -10.32 6.19 5.85
CA TRP A 71 -10.64 4.76 5.83
C TRP A 71 -12.13 4.54 5.63
N LEU A 72 -12.48 3.84 4.56
CA LEU A 72 -13.86 3.46 4.23
C LEU A 72 -14.18 2.05 4.71
N SER A 73 -13.15 1.23 4.96
CA SER A 73 -13.25 -0.08 5.58
C SER A 73 -12.01 -0.38 6.42
N SER A 74 -12.10 -1.35 7.32
CA SER A 74 -10.96 -1.85 8.08
C SER A 74 -9.93 -2.49 7.15
N HIS A 75 -8.65 -2.27 7.44
CA HIS A 75 -7.55 -2.99 6.79
C HIS A 75 -7.73 -4.52 6.94
N PRO A 76 -7.42 -5.32 5.90
CA PRO A 76 -7.42 -6.78 6.02
C PRO A 76 -6.58 -7.25 7.21
N PRO A 77 -7.03 -8.21 8.04
CA PRO A 77 -6.27 -8.65 9.19
C PRO A 77 -4.89 -9.15 8.76
N ILE A 78 -3.83 -8.54 9.30
CA ILE A 78 -2.46 -8.77 8.83
C ILE A 78 -2.03 -10.24 8.95
N HIS A 79 -2.57 -10.96 9.94
CA HIS A 79 -2.28 -12.39 10.14
C HIS A 79 -2.80 -13.26 8.99
N THR A 80 -3.81 -12.81 8.27
CA THR A 80 -4.36 -13.54 7.14
C THR A 80 -3.51 -13.30 5.89
N LEU A 81 -2.88 -12.13 5.75
CA LEU A 81 -1.93 -11.79 4.68
C LEU A 81 -0.64 -12.64 4.70
N SER A 82 -0.42 -13.46 5.73
CA SER A 82 0.78 -14.29 5.85
C SER A 82 0.62 -15.63 5.12
N GLY A 83 1.25 -15.80 3.95
CA GLY A 83 1.58 -17.13 3.43
C GLY A 83 2.75 -17.74 4.22
N ARG A 84 2.84 -19.08 4.31
CA ARG A 84 3.93 -19.75 5.05
C ARG A 84 5.31 -19.60 4.41
N ASP A 85 5.39 -19.19 3.13
CA ASP A 85 6.61 -19.36 2.33
C ASP A 85 7.30 -18.03 1.92
N SER A 86 6.78 -16.86 2.32
CA SER A 86 7.34 -15.56 1.95
C SER A 86 7.90 -14.83 3.17
N ALA A 87 9.10 -15.19 3.61
CA ALA A 87 9.90 -14.32 4.45
C ALA A 87 10.32 -13.10 3.60
N ARG A 88 9.94 -11.89 4.02
CA ARG A 88 10.15 -10.58 3.36
C ARG A 88 9.06 -10.16 2.37
N VAL A 89 7.83 -10.01 2.88
CA VAL A 89 6.70 -9.47 2.09
C VAL A 89 6.31 -8.04 2.48
N ALA A 90 5.94 -7.23 1.49
CA ALA A 90 5.24 -5.96 1.65
C ALA A 90 3.87 -6.04 0.98
N TRP A 91 2.80 -5.93 1.78
CA TRP A 91 1.42 -5.87 1.29
C TRP A 91 1.02 -4.42 1.08
N ILE A 92 0.65 -4.08 -0.15
CA ILE A 92 0.23 -2.73 -0.55
C ILE A 92 -1.15 -2.77 -1.21
N PRO A 93 -1.91 -1.67 -1.21
CA PRO A 93 -3.18 -1.62 -1.92
C PRO A 93 -3.01 -1.94 -3.41
N ALA A 94 -4.01 -2.56 -4.00
CA ALA A 94 -4.12 -2.71 -5.45
C ALA A 94 -4.59 -1.40 -6.11
N GLY A 95 -4.23 -1.21 -7.39
CA GLY A 95 -4.56 0.01 -8.14
C GLY A 95 -3.62 1.18 -7.84
N GLN A 96 -3.83 2.32 -8.49
CA GLN A 96 -3.04 3.54 -8.30
C GLN A 96 -1.51 3.38 -8.47
N ASP A 97 -1.06 2.43 -9.29
CA ASP A 97 0.36 2.20 -9.62
C ASP A 97 0.82 3.14 -10.74
N TRP A 98 0.82 4.46 -10.48
CA TRP A 98 0.98 5.47 -11.52
C TRP A 98 2.36 5.42 -12.18
N GLY A 99 2.38 5.53 -13.51
CA GLY A 99 3.62 5.48 -14.29
C GLY A 99 4.38 4.15 -14.17
N GLY A 100 3.70 3.09 -13.72
CA GLY A 100 4.33 1.79 -13.43
C GLY A 100 5.02 1.75 -12.08
N GLY A 101 4.68 2.65 -11.15
CA GLY A 101 5.14 2.64 -9.76
C GLY A 101 4.40 1.65 -8.87
N LEU A 102 4.43 1.89 -7.55
CA LEU A 102 3.64 1.21 -6.54
C LEU A 102 2.77 2.22 -5.80
N ASN A 103 1.53 1.85 -5.50
CA ASN A 103 0.73 2.59 -4.54
C ASN A 103 1.34 2.51 -3.14
N ASP A 104 2.00 3.58 -2.72
CA ASP A 104 2.77 3.66 -1.47
C ASP A 104 2.05 4.43 -0.36
N ARG A 105 0.75 4.70 -0.51
CA ARG A 105 -0.06 5.43 0.50
C ARG A 105 -0.24 4.67 1.80
N HIS A 106 -0.22 3.35 1.71
CA HIS A 106 -0.34 2.43 2.84
C HIS A 106 0.45 1.15 2.54
N ALA A 107 1.03 0.54 3.58
CA ALA A 107 1.64 -0.77 3.47
C ALA A 107 1.63 -1.50 4.82
N ALA A 108 1.31 -2.79 4.78
CA ALA A 108 1.60 -3.72 5.87
C ALA A 108 2.85 -4.53 5.48
N VAL A 109 3.96 -4.26 6.14
CA VAL A 109 5.27 -4.80 5.77
C VAL A 109 5.78 -5.73 6.84
N GLU A 110 6.21 -6.92 6.47
CA GLU A 110 6.85 -7.83 7.42
C GLU A 110 8.12 -7.16 7.95
N ARG A 111 8.43 -7.33 9.23
CA ARG A 111 9.57 -6.62 9.84
C ARG A 111 10.91 -6.92 9.15
N SER A 112 11.07 -8.09 8.55
CA SER A 112 12.25 -8.49 7.75
C SER A 112 12.38 -7.73 6.41
N ALA A 113 11.30 -7.09 5.94
CA ALA A 113 11.25 -6.25 4.75
C ALA A 113 11.11 -4.75 5.07
N SER A 114 10.74 -4.37 6.31
CA SER A 114 10.42 -2.99 6.65
C SER A 114 11.60 -2.03 6.51
N ASP A 115 12.82 -2.49 6.81
CA ASP A 115 14.03 -1.67 6.61
C ASP A 115 14.22 -1.36 5.13
N ALA A 116 14.05 -2.34 4.24
CA ALA A 116 14.09 -2.09 2.80
C ALA A 116 13.00 -1.09 2.37
N TYR A 117 11.79 -1.20 2.90
CA TYR A 117 10.70 -0.29 2.53
C TYR A 117 10.97 1.18 2.94
N LEU A 118 11.57 1.41 4.12
CA LEU A 118 11.71 2.73 4.73
C LEU A 118 13.12 3.37 4.60
N SER A 119 14.12 2.67 4.05
CA SER A 119 15.53 3.10 4.01
C SER A 119 15.96 3.87 2.75
N ARG A 120 15.00 4.30 1.93
CA ARG A 120 15.32 4.97 0.65
C ARG A 120 16.02 6.30 0.85
N TRP A 121 15.84 6.98 1.98
CA TRP A 121 16.56 8.21 2.30
C TRP A 121 18.07 7.99 2.39
N GLU A 122 18.50 6.97 3.12
CA GLU A 122 19.91 6.63 3.29
C GLU A 122 20.53 6.23 1.94
N ALA A 123 19.80 5.47 1.13
CA ALA A 123 20.22 5.12 -0.23
C ALA A 123 20.36 6.33 -1.16
N VAL A 124 19.59 7.40 -0.92
CA VAL A 124 19.75 8.69 -1.60
C VAL A 124 20.98 9.43 -1.09
N LEU A 125 21.30 9.36 0.20
CA LEU A 125 22.47 10.05 0.76
C LEU A 125 23.79 9.39 0.36
N ASP A 126 23.83 8.06 0.30
CA ASP A 126 25.07 7.31 0.02
C ASP A 126 25.32 7.04 -1.47
N GLY A 127 24.36 7.35 -2.36
CA GLY A 127 24.49 7.13 -3.79
C GLY A 127 23.99 5.78 -4.29
N THR A 128 23.66 4.84 -3.40
CA THR A 128 23.24 3.48 -3.76
C THR A 128 21.99 3.49 -4.64
N VAL A 129 21.10 4.45 -4.42
CA VAL A 129 19.89 4.62 -5.23
C VAL A 129 20.21 4.80 -6.73
N MET A 130 21.30 5.49 -7.06
CA MET A 130 21.69 5.78 -8.44
C MET A 130 22.12 4.53 -9.19
N VAL A 131 22.83 3.63 -8.51
CA VAL A 131 23.22 2.32 -9.05
C VAL A 131 21.99 1.53 -9.48
N HIS A 132 20.91 1.58 -8.69
CA HIS A 132 19.67 0.87 -9.03
C HIS A 132 18.86 1.55 -10.12
N ILE A 133 18.76 2.88 -10.10
CA ILE A 133 18.11 3.65 -11.17
C ILE A 133 18.76 3.32 -12.53
N GLN A 134 20.10 3.29 -12.58
CA GLN A 134 20.87 2.95 -13.78
C GLN A 134 20.66 1.50 -14.20
N LYS A 135 20.83 0.53 -13.29
CA LYS A 135 20.66 -0.90 -13.58
C LYS A 135 19.25 -1.25 -14.07
N SER A 136 18.22 -0.63 -13.50
CA SER A 136 16.82 -0.86 -13.92
C SER A 136 16.41 -0.04 -15.15
N GLN A 137 17.30 0.77 -15.71
CA GLN A 137 17.06 1.62 -16.88
C GLN A 137 15.85 2.56 -16.76
N ILE A 138 15.39 2.84 -15.54
CA ILE A 138 14.21 3.68 -15.31
C ILE A 138 14.50 5.17 -15.55
N PHE A 139 15.78 5.56 -15.58
CA PHE A 139 16.23 6.93 -15.91
C PHE A 139 15.83 7.39 -17.31
N ARG A 140 15.50 6.47 -18.22
CA ARG A 140 14.99 6.78 -19.57
C ARG A 140 13.59 7.40 -19.52
N LYS A 141 12.91 7.33 -18.38
CA LYS A 141 11.61 7.95 -18.10
C LYS A 141 11.75 8.92 -16.92
N LYS A 142 10.72 9.75 -16.70
CA LYS A 142 10.63 10.54 -15.47
C LYS A 142 10.45 9.58 -14.28
N VAL A 143 11.41 9.57 -13.37
CA VAL A 143 11.39 8.75 -12.15
C VAL A 143 10.53 9.46 -11.09
N SER A 144 9.59 8.74 -10.50
CA SER A 144 8.73 9.21 -9.41
C SER A 144 9.09 8.51 -8.11
N GLY A 145 8.58 8.99 -6.98
CA GLY A 145 8.71 8.29 -5.70
C GLY A 145 8.17 6.84 -5.76
N GLU A 146 7.07 6.63 -6.50
CA GLU A 146 6.43 5.32 -6.67
C GLU A 146 7.26 4.36 -7.54
N THR A 147 7.81 4.83 -8.68
CA THR A 147 8.67 3.99 -9.53
C THR A 147 10.01 3.71 -8.88
N LEU A 148 10.54 4.68 -8.13
CA LEU A 148 11.71 4.47 -7.30
C LEU A 148 11.47 3.41 -6.23
N LEU A 149 10.32 3.46 -5.50
CA LEU A 149 9.98 2.42 -4.52
C LEU A 149 9.97 1.03 -5.15
N ARG A 150 9.33 0.91 -6.32
CA ARG A 150 9.22 -0.37 -7.03
C ARG A 150 10.59 -0.97 -7.32
N THR A 151 11.45 -0.18 -7.97
CA THR A 151 12.80 -0.59 -8.34
C THR A 151 13.64 -0.93 -7.11
N TRP A 152 13.53 -0.11 -6.06
CA TRP A 152 14.25 -0.34 -4.81
C TRP A 152 13.83 -1.66 -4.14
N LEU A 153 12.52 -1.89 -3.94
CA LEU A 153 12.02 -3.12 -3.33
C LEU A 153 12.35 -4.37 -4.15
N GLN A 154 12.30 -4.28 -5.48
CA GLN A 154 12.72 -5.36 -6.36
C GLN A 154 14.21 -5.70 -6.16
N HIS A 155 15.08 -4.69 -6.10
CA HIS A 155 16.50 -4.91 -5.84
C HIS A 155 16.75 -5.50 -4.44
N GLN A 156 15.99 -5.05 -3.45
CA GLN A 156 16.05 -5.54 -2.07
C GLN A 156 15.40 -6.93 -1.90
N GLN A 157 14.91 -7.54 -2.98
CA GLN A 157 14.25 -8.85 -3.01
C GLN A 157 13.05 -8.92 -2.05
N VAL A 158 12.28 -7.85 -1.97
CA VAL A 158 11.03 -7.81 -1.20
C VAL A 158 9.89 -8.30 -2.08
N THR A 159 9.20 -9.35 -1.65
CA THR A 159 7.98 -9.84 -2.31
C THR A 159 6.85 -8.84 -2.13
N LEU A 160 6.11 -8.55 -3.20
CA LEU A 160 4.96 -7.65 -3.15
C LEU A 160 3.65 -8.46 -3.10
N GLY A 161 2.89 -8.26 -2.03
CA GLY A 161 1.51 -8.72 -1.91
C GLY A 161 0.53 -7.58 -2.21
N ARG A 162 -0.67 -7.92 -2.66
CA ARG A 162 -1.74 -6.95 -2.94
C ARG A 162 -2.99 -7.24 -2.13
N PHE A 163 -3.62 -6.20 -1.62
CA PHE A 163 -4.94 -6.29 -1.02
C PHE A 163 -5.89 -5.24 -1.62
N PRO A 164 -7.22 -5.46 -1.58
CA PRO A 164 -8.19 -4.49 -2.09
C PRO A 164 -8.04 -3.13 -1.40
N PRO A 165 -8.02 -2.00 -2.13
CA PRO A 165 -7.94 -0.69 -1.51
C PRO A 165 -9.19 -0.42 -0.66
N VAL A 166 -8.99 0.00 0.60
CA VAL A 166 -10.07 0.23 1.59
C VAL A 166 -10.08 1.65 2.15
N ALA A 167 -9.21 2.50 1.62
CA ALA A 167 -9.00 3.87 2.08
C ALA A 167 -8.51 4.72 0.91
N VAL A 168 -8.82 6.01 0.97
CA VAL A 168 -8.42 7.02 -0.02
C VAL A 168 -7.59 8.10 0.65
N VAL A 169 -6.67 8.74 -0.08
CA VAL A 169 -6.07 10.01 0.38
C VAL A 169 -7.12 11.09 0.30
N ARG A 170 -7.45 11.68 1.46
CA ARG A 170 -8.44 12.75 1.57
C ARG A 170 -7.91 14.01 0.89
N CYS A 171 -8.77 14.68 0.14
CA CYS A 171 -8.50 16.04 -0.29
C CYS A 171 -8.44 16.96 0.93
N CYS A 172 -7.44 17.81 0.98
CA CYS A 172 -7.48 19.00 1.83
C CYS A 172 -8.70 19.88 1.48
N GLN A 173 -9.13 20.70 2.45
CA GLN A 173 -10.04 21.80 2.15
C GLN A 173 -9.35 22.81 1.25
N ALA A 174 -10.05 23.30 0.21
CA ALA A 174 -9.50 24.29 -0.70
C ALA A 174 -9.08 25.57 0.06
N GLY A 175 -7.90 26.09 -0.24
CA GLY A 175 -7.35 27.30 0.38
C GLY A 175 -5.93 27.59 -0.09
N ALA A 176 -5.33 28.69 0.36
CA ALA A 176 -4.00 29.13 -0.09
C ALA A 176 -2.87 28.11 0.19
N GLY A 177 -3.06 27.23 1.18
CA GLY A 177 -2.13 26.15 1.50
C GLY A 177 -2.43 24.82 0.80
N CYS A 178 -3.49 24.75 -0.02
CA CYS A 178 -3.82 23.53 -0.73
C CYS A 178 -4.50 23.74 -2.08
N GLU A 179 -3.73 23.46 -3.13
CA GLU A 179 -4.19 23.39 -4.50
C GLU A 179 -4.38 21.93 -4.90
N HIS A 180 -5.59 21.58 -5.33
CA HIS A 180 -5.86 20.22 -5.81
C HIS A 180 -5.17 20.02 -7.16
N GLU A 181 -4.22 19.09 -7.26
CA GLU A 181 -3.56 18.68 -8.53
C GLU A 181 -4.58 18.27 -9.62
N SER A 182 -5.82 17.94 -9.22
CA SER A 182 -6.90 17.55 -10.14
C SER A 182 -7.93 18.65 -10.41
N GLY A 183 -7.60 19.91 -10.08
CA GLY A 183 -8.42 21.10 -10.34
C GLY A 183 -9.33 21.46 -9.17
N THR A 184 -9.56 22.76 -8.99
CA THR A 184 -10.35 23.38 -7.90
C THR A 184 -11.85 23.06 -7.93
N ASN A 185 -12.32 22.32 -8.95
CA ASN A 185 -13.75 22.16 -9.25
C ASN A 185 -14.25 20.72 -9.07
N ARG A 186 -13.56 19.86 -8.32
CA ARG A 186 -14.15 18.56 -7.98
C ARG A 186 -15.28 18.77 -6.97
N PRO A 187 -16.44 18.12 -7.17
CA PRO A 187 -17.50 18.14 -6.18
C PRO A 187 -16.94 17.61 -4.85
N THR A 188 -17.27 18.30 -3.77
CA THR A 188 -16.95 17.88 -2.38
C THR A 188 -17.57 16.55 -2.00
N GLU A 189 -18.56 16.11 -2.78
CA GLU A 189 -19.29 14.86 -2.60
C GLU A 189 -19.01 13.92 -3.77
N SER A 190 -18.74 12.65 -3.45
CA SER A 190 -18.55 11.67 -4.49
C SER A 190 -19.86 11.06 -5.00
N PRO A 191 -19.97 10.80 -6.30
CA PRO A 191 -21.13 10.14 -6.87
C PRO A 191 -21.18 8.62 -6.60
N THR A 192 -20.07 8.00 -6.20
CA THR A 192 -19.97 6.52 -6.10
C THR A 192 -19.94 6.00 -4.67
N ILE A 193 -19.34 6.74 -3.75
CA ILE A 193 -19.36 6.50 -2.32
C ILE A 193 -20.32 7.54 -1.75
N ARG A 194 -21.49 7.11 -1.27
CA ARG A 194 -22.53 7.98 -0.67
C ARG A 194 -22.10 8.68 0.64
N ALA A 195 -20.80 8.93 0.85
CA ALA A 195 -20.27 9.59 2.03
C ALA A 195 -19.08 10.53 1.70
N VAL A 196 -19.37 11.84 1.67
CA VAL A 196 -18.62 12.97 2.31
C VAL A 196 -17.12 13.19 2.00
N VAL A 197 -16.45 12.40 1.15
CA VAL A 197 -14.98 12.48 1.03
C VAL A 197 -14.51 12.67 -0.41
N CYS A 198 -13.98 13.86 -0.68
CA CYS A 198 -13.13 14.10 -1.84
C CYS A 198 -11.84 13.26 -1.70
N ALA A 199 -11.53 12.45 -2.72
CA ALA A 199 -10.27 11.73 -2.84
C ALA A 199 -9.27 12.46 -3.75
N LYS A 200 -7.96 12.33 -3.47
CA LYS A 200 -6.89 12.94 -4.29
C LYS A 200 -7.06 12.66 -5.79
N TYR A 201 -7.42 11.43 -6.14
CA TYR A 201 -7.75 11.03 -7.51
C TYR A 201 -9.13 10.37 -7.61
N ALA A 202 -9.91 10.72 -8.64
CA ALA A 202 -11.21 10.10 -8.91
C ALA A 202 -11.08 8.59 -9.15
N THR A 203 -9.98 8.14 -9.74
CA THR A 203 -9.72 6.70 -9.91
C THR A 203 -9.49 5.99 -8.58
N GLU A 204 -8.93 6.68 -7.57
CA GLU A 204 -8.71 6.12 -6.23
C GLU A 204 -10.04 5.84 -5.53
N GLU A 205 -10.96 6.79 -5.63
CA GLU A 205 -12.34 6.61 -5.19
C GLU A 205 -13.03 5.46 -5.92
N LEU A 206 -12.95 5.40 -7.25
CA LEU A 206 -13.56 4.31 -8.03
C LEU A 206 -12.98 2.94 -7.62
N ASP A 207 -11.68 2.85 -7.38
CA ASP A 207 -11.02 1.62 -6.96
C ASP A 207 -11.47 1.19 -5.55
N VAL A 208 -11.63 2.14 -4.62
CA VAL A 208 -12.16 1.85 -3.29
C VAL A 208 -13.65 1.55 -3.32
N ALA A 209 -14.46 2.25 -4.11
CA ALA A 209 -15.90 1.99 -4.26
C ALA A 209 -16.19 0.60 -4.85
N LYS A 210 -15.34 0.11 -5.76
CA LYS A 210 -15.39 -1.29 -6.24
C LYS A 210 -15.02 -2.29 -5.15
N SER A 211 -14.21 -1.86 -4.19
CA SER A 211 -13.69 -2.70 -3.12
C SER A 211 -14.62 -2.72 -1.91
N VAL A 212 -15.16 -1.57 -1.50
CA VAL A 212 -15.93 -1.34 -0.26
C VAL A 212 -17.37 -0.96 -0.58
N THR A 213 -18.34 -1.59 0.07
CA THR A 213 -19.77 -1.24 -0.06
C THR A 213 -20.52 -1.37 1.26
N ASP A 214 -21.54 -0.52 1.44
CA ASP A 214 -22.52 -0.63 2.52
C ASP A 214 -23.61 -1.67 2.17
N GLU A 215 -24.15 -2.36 3.19
CA GLU A 215 -25.12 -3.47 3.08
C GLU A 215 -26.38 -3.14 2.25
N HIS A 216 -26.75 -1.87 2.14
CA HIS A 216 -28.07 -1.44 1.69
C HIS A 216 -28.21 -1.18 0.17
N GLN A 217 -27.22 -1.53 -0.65
CA GLN A 217 -27.36 -1.46 -2.11
C GLN A 217 -27.20 -2.86 -2.69
N PRO A 218 -28.15 -3.46 -3.43
CA PRO A 218 -28.04 -4.86 -3.89
C PRO A 218 -27.50 -5.11 -5.32
N GLY A 219 -27.19 -4.09 -6.12
CA GLY A 219 -26.96 -4.24 -7.58
C GLY A 219 -25.53 -4.37 -8.15
N LEU A 220 -24.46 -4.25 -7.35
CA LEU A 220 -23.07 -4.26 -7.87
C LEU A 220 -22.32 -5.56 -7.52
N ARG A 221 -21.46 -6.05 -8.43
CA ARG A 221 -20.50 -7.13 -8.17
C ARG A 221 -19.40 -6.59 -7.24
N ARG A 222 -19.19 -7.19 -6.06
CA ARG A 222 -18.47 -6.54 -4.92
C ARG A 222 -17.49 -7.47 -4.19
N ARG A 223 -16.45 -6.89 -3.57
CA ARG A 223 -15.40 -7.61 -2.82
C ARG A 223 -15.47 -7.47 -1.29
N VAL A 224 -15.96 -6.35 -0.76
CA VAL A 224 -16.09 -6.09 0.69
C VAL A 224 -17.46 -5.49 1.02
N LEU A 225 -18.16 -6.10 1.99
CA LEU A 225 -19.48 -5.68 2.48
C LEU A 225 -19.34 -5.23 3.94
N ARG A 226 -19.84 -4.05 4.29
CA ARG A 226 -20.01 -3.64 5.70
C ARG A 226 -21.25 -4.34 6.27
N THR A 227 -21.14 -4.99 7.42
CA THR A 227 -22.31 -5.55 8.15
C THR A 227 -22.49 -4.84 9.49
N ASP A 228 -23.68 -4.94 10.10
CA ASP A 228 -23.94 -4.46 11.46
C ASP A 228 -23.02 -5.12 12.52
N ALA A 229 -22.52 -6.32 12.25
CA ALA A 229 -21.56 -7.05 13.10
C ALA A 229 -20.09 -6.65 12.86
N GLY A 230 -19.83 -5.70 11.95
CA GLY A 230 -18.49 -5.24 11.59
C GLY A 230 -17.97 -5.82 10.26
N TRP A 231 -16.64 -5.87 10.13
CA TRP A 231 -15.93 -6.27 8.91
C TRP A 231 -15.31 -7.68 9.06
N GLY A 232 -15.52 -8.55 8.07
CA GLY A 232 -15.07 -9.93 8.03
C GLY A 232 -14.29 -10.29 6.77
N TRP A 233 -12.99 -10.54 6.86
CA TRP A 233 -12.18 -10.93 5.71
C TRP A 233 -12.03 -12.45 5.59
N SER A 234 -11.96 -12.95 4.36
CA SER A 234 -11.66 -14.33 3.99
C SER A 234 -10.67 -14.37 2.81
N TYR A 235 -9.92 -15.44 2.66
CA TYR A 235 -8.98 -15.60 1.55
C TYR A 235 -9.49 -16.68 0.61
N ASP A 236 -9.83 -16.32 -0.61
CA ASP A 236 -10.09 -17.28 -1.67
C ASP A 236 -8.76 -17.81 -2.20
N ARG A 237 -8.38 -19.01 -1.73
CA ARG A 237 -7.17 -19.70 -2.17
C ARG A 237 -7.18 -20.07 -3.65
N ALA A 238 -8.35 -20.35 -4.23
CA ALA A 238 -8.45 -20.73 -5.64
C ALA A 238 -8.17 -19.53 -6.56
N ARG A 239 -8.55 -18.32 -6.13
CA ARG A 239 -8.29 -17.08 -6.87
C ARG A 239 -7.02 -16.36 -6.44
N GLY A 240 -6.44 -16.73 -5.29
CA GLY A 240 -5.32 -16.00 -4.70
C GLY A 240 -5.71 -14.58 -4.27
N LEU A 241 -6.97 -14.38 -3.84
CA LEU A 241 -7.53 -13.06 -3.56
C LEU A 241 -8.21 -13.01 -2.20
N TRP A 242 -8.18 -11.82 -1.58
CA TRP A 242 -8.97 -11.52 -0.39
C TRP A 242 -10.42 -11.19 -0.78
N GLU A 243 -11.37 -11.87 -0.15
CA GLU A 243 -12.81 -11.68 -0.31
C GLU A 243 -13.47 -11.54 1.08
N HIS A 244 -14.53 -10.77 1.23
CA HIS A 244 -15.24 -10.70 2.51
C HIS A 244 -16.03 -11.98 2.81
N GLY A 245 -15.95 -12.44 4.07
CA GLY A 245 -16.83 -13.48 4.61
C GLY A 245 -18.12 -12.81 5.11
N CYS A 246 -19.24 -13.00 4.41
CA CYS A 246 -20.52 -12.38 4.79
C CYS A 246 -21.09 -12.94 6.10
N CYS A 247 -20.67 -14.15 6.50
CA CYS A 247 -20.86 -14.61 7.86
C CYS A 247 -19.86 -15.70 8.24
N PHE A 248 -19.62 -15.81 9.55
CA PHE A 248 -18.73 -16.79 10.14
C PHE A 248 -19.58 -17.87 10.81
N ALA A 249 -19.60 -19.06 10.21
CA ALA A 249 -20.17 -20.25 10.83
C ALA A 249 -19.07 -21.03 11.56
N PRO A 250 -19.39 -22.01 12.42
CA PRO A 250 -18.39 -22.88 13.04
C PRO A 250 -17.46 -23.60 12.03
N SER A 251 -17.93 -23.78 10.79
CA SER A 251 -17.15 -24.37 9.68
C SER A 251 -16.26 -23.38 8.93
N GLY A 252 -16.20 -22.11 9.35
CA GLY A 252 -15.41 -21.04 8.70
C GLY A 252 -16.25 -19.96 8.00
N PRO A 253 -15.59 -18.98 7.37
CA PRO A 253 -16.25 -17.88 6.68
C PRO A 253 -16.99 -18.37 5.43
N VAL A 254 -18.26 -17.99 5.30
CA VAL A 254 -19.04 -18.13 4.07
C VAL A 254 -18.76 -16.90 3.21
N SER A 255 -18.19 -17.10 2.01
CA SER A 255 -17.93 -15.99 1.11
C SER A 255 -19.22 -15.25 0.76
N CYS A 256 -19.13 -13.94 0.57
CA CYS A 256 -20.30 -13.13 0.22
C CYS A 256 -21.01 -13.61 -1.04
N TRP A 257 -20.31 -14.26 -1.97
CA TRP A 257 -20.92 -14.85 -3.15
C TRP A 257 -21.92 -15.95 -2.79
N ALA A 258 -21.54 -16.88 -1.92
CA ALA A 258 -22.43 -17.96 -1.47
C ALA A 258 -23.63 -17.42 -0.67
N TRP A 259 -23.41 -16.39 0.17
CA TRP A 259 -24.49 -15.73 0.90
C TRP A 259 -25.46 -15.00 -0.04
N MET A 260 -24.98 -14.28 -1.06
CA MET A 260 -25.84 -13.55 -2.01
C MET A 260 -26.87 -14.45 -2.68
N PHE A 261 -26.50 -15.70 -3.01
CA PHE A 261 -27.43 -16.68 -3.59
C PHE A 261 -28.32 -17.34 -2.56
N ALA A 262 -27.78 -17.73 -1.40
CA ALA A 262 -28.52 -18.50 -0.41
C ALA A 262 -29.39 -17.64 0.52
N ARG A 263 -29.12 -16.32 0.61
CA ARG A 263 -29.71 -15.36 1.56
C ARG A 263 -29.71 -15.87 3.01
N THR A 264 -28.85 -16.84 3.31
CA THR A 264 -28.77 -17.56 4.57
C THR A 264 -27.31 -17.92 4.80
N CYS A 265 -26.88 -17.87 6.05
CA CYS A 265 -25.57 -18.38 6.46
C CYS A 265 -25.59 -19.90 6.49
N ARG A 266 -25.60 -20.50 5.30
CA ARG A 266 -25.49 -21.94 5.14
C ARG A 266 -24.03 -22.29 4.95
N CYS A 267 -23.48 -23.08 5.86
CA CYS A 267 -22.20 -23.74 5.66
C CYS A 267 -22.23 -24.42 4.29
N LEU A 268 -21.37 -24.01 3.37
CA LEU A 268 -21.03 -24.88 2.25
C LEU A 268 -20.35 -26.08 2.89
N ARG A 269 -21.02 -27.24 2.94
CA ARG A 269 -20.38 -28.48 3.37
C ARG A 269 -19.08 -28.57 2.57
N ALA A 270 -17.95 -28.63 3.28
CA ALA A 270 -16.68 -28.93 2.64
C ALA A 270 -16.93 -30.13 1.73
N ARG A 271 -16.65 -29.98 0.43
CA ARG A 271 -16.56 -31.15 -0.44
C ARG A 271 -15.50 -32.01 0.22
N THR A 272 -15.93 -33.07 0.88
CA THR A 272 -15.04 -34.11 1.36
C THR A 272 -14.32 -34.59 0.11
N HIS A 273 -13.05 -34.20 -0.04
CA HIS A 273 -12.17 -34.96 -0.90
C HIS A 273 -12.20 -36.37 -0.32
N GLY A 274 -12.86 -37.27 -1.05
CA GLY A 274 -12.78 -38.69 -0.75
C GLY A 274 -11.31 -39.10 -0.74
N PRO A 275 -10.93 -40.06 0.10
CA PRO A 275 -9.56 -40.52 0.15
C PRO A 275 -9.17 -41.06 -1.23
N HIS A 276 -8.17 -40.43 -1.84
CA HIS A 276 -7.36 -40.97 -2.92
C HIS A 276 -5.90 -40.81 -2.51
#